data_AF-A0A924MN65-F1
#
_entry.id   AF-A0A924MN65-F1
#
_cell.length_a   1.000
_cell.length_b   1.000
_cell.length_c   1.000
_cell.angle_alpha   90.00
_cell.angle_beta   90.00
_cell.angle_gamma   90.00
#
_symmetry.space_group_name_H-M   'P 1'
#
loop_
_entity.id
_entity.type
_entity.pdbx_description
1 polymer ?
#
loop_
_entity_poly.entity_id
_entity_poly.type
_entity_poly.pdbx_seq_one_letter_code
_entity_poly.pdbx_strand_id
1 'polypeptide(L)'
;MNSTTAPANDASNAPHSLDLWANGQKVAALGYEALMDRWTLSYDTHWVAMPEAFPLSPALPFEPPTNGYAAGAVKRFVENLLPEGRALDITATTFRVSKSNIYALISALGTETTGAFRFWRSDETPPPVAAKPPREVTRDELDKRIAERDEIPLALWDGKVRMSIAGVQDKMMVWLDRPLDDGGRLFLVEPPLASTHILKPDPARHATPHLVVNEHFCMSLARRMKLPVAEVSIYRSPRPVLVVRRFDRVVESSNGAAVPAVRRLHIIDACQASDLPESFKYERNLGSGEHVRDIREGVSFEVLFQCVEQTVNKAVTRMTL
;
A
#
# COMPACT_ATOMS: atom_id res chain seq x y z
N MET A 1 20.48 -16.65 -40.24
CA MET A 1 20.63 -15.84 -39.01
C MET A 1 19.22 -15.52 -38.52
N ASN A 2 18.65 -16.42 -37.71
CA ASN A 2 17.35 -16.17 -37.10
C ASN A 2 17.57 -15.28 -35.87
N SER A 3 17.32 -14.00 -36.05
CA SER A 3 17.13 -13.05 -34.96
C SER A 3 15.80 -13.39 -34.28
N THR A 4 15.85 -14.22 -33.25
CA THR A 4 14.74 -14.40 -32.33
C THR A 4 14.75 -13.21 -31.39
N THR A 5 14.05 -12.13 -31.75
CA THR A 5 13.74 -11.06 -30.80
C THR A 5 12.84 -11.67 -29.73
N ALA A 6 13.40 -11.92 -28.54
CA ALA A 6 12.62 -12.24 -27.35
C ALA A 6 11.58 -11.11 -27.14
N PRO A 7 10.34 -11.42 -26.74
CA PRO A 7 9.33 -10.39 -26.53
C PRO A 7 9.85 -9.40 -25.48
N ALA A 8 9.83 -8.11 -25.81
CA ALA A 8 10.38 -7.01 -24.99
C ALA A 8 9.71 -6.83 -23.60
N ASN A 9 8.80 -7.74 -23.23
CA ASN A 9 7.95 -7.67 -22.04
C ASN A 9 8.15 -8.86 -21.07
N ASP A 10 9.15 -9.72 -21.30
CA ASP A 10 9.40 -10.85 -20.41
C ASP A 10 10.23 -10.43 -19.19
N ALA A 11 9.61 -10.46 -18.00
CA ALA A 11 10.25 -10.16 -16.72
C ALA A 11 11.35 -11.17 -16.35
N SER A 12 11.31 -12.39 -16.90
CA SER A 12 12.27 -13.45 -16.57
C SER A 12 13.69 -13.21 -17.08
N ASN A 13 13.87 -12.27 -18.03
CA ASN A 13 15.18 -11.93 -18.61
C ASN A 13 15.78 -10.64 -18.08
N ALA A 14 15.11 -9.95 -17.14
CA ALA A 14 15.63 -8.74 -16.55
C ALA A 14 16.79 -9.06 -15.56
N PRO A 15 17.81 -8.20 -15.47
CA PRO A 15 18.94 -8.39 -14.55
C PRO A 15 18.53 -8.31 -13.08
N HIS A 16 17.39 -7.69 -12.79
CA HIS A 16 16.78 -7.61 -11.48
C HIS A 16 15.30 -7.98 -11.59
N SER A 17 14.81 -8.83 -10.70
CA SER A 17 13.43 -9.28 -10.73
C SER A 17 12.81 -9.36 -9.33
N LEU A 18 11.50 -9.12 -9.25
CA LEU A 18 10.69 -9.33 -8.06
C LEU A 18 9.48 -10.20 -8.42
N ASP A 19 9.19 -11.18 -7.58
CA ASP A 19 7.97 -11.97 -7.66
C ASP A 19 6.87 -11.32 -6.81
N LEU A 20 5.69 -11.20 -7.41
CA LEU A 20 4.48 -10.69 -6.76
C LEU A 20 3.65 -11.85 -6.29
N TRP A 21 3.27 -11.82 -5.02
CA TRP A 21 2.47 -12.86 -4.38
C TRP A 21 1.21 -12.29 -3.76
N ALA A 22 0.07 -12.98 -3.93
CA ALA A 22 -1.18 -12.69 -3.25
C ALA A 22 -1.73 -13.97 -2.61
N ASN A 23 -2.04 -13.91 -1.31
CA ASN A 23 -2.70 -15.02 -0.57
C ASN A 23 -2.06 -16.41 -0.79
N GLY A 24 -0.72 -16.47 -0.92
CA GLY A 24 0.03 -17.71 -1.10
C GLY A 24 0.22 -18.17 -2.56
N GLN A 25 -0.34 -17.44 -3.53
CA GLN A 25 -0.18 -17.69 -4.96
C GLN A 25 0.77 -16.67 -5.58
N LYS A 26 1.63 -17.12 -6.51
CA LYS A 26 2.43 -16.23 -7.35
C LYS A 26 1.50 -15.62 -8.40
N VAL A 27 1.50 -14.30 -8.49
CA VAL A 27 0.62 -13.50 -9.36
C VAL A 27 1.36 -13.10 -10.63
N ALA A 28 2.59 -12.61 -10.49
CA ALA A 28 3.38 -12.08 -11.58
C ALA A 28 4.87 -12.00 -11.20
N ALA A 29 5.70 -11.75 -12.19
CA ALA A 29 7.08 -11.29 -12.02
C ALA A 29 7.22 -9.88 -12.60
N LEU A 30 7.96 -9.02 -11.89
CA LEU A 30 8.41 -7.71 -12.35
C LEU A 30 9.88 -7.77 -12.70
N GLY A 31 10.24 -7.35 -13.90
CA GLY A 31 11.62 -7.16 -14.32
C GLY A 31 12.01 -5.69 -14.27
N TYR A 32 13.28 -5.41 -13.93
CA TYR A 32 13.82 -4.07 -13.88
C TYR A 32 15.24 -3.99 -14.47
N GLU A 33 15.45 -3.02 -15.37
CA GLU A 33 16.73 -2.70 -15.99
C GLU A 33 17.17 -1.28 -15.64
N ALA A 34 18.11 -1.18 -14.70
CA ALA A 34 18.46 0.07 -14.05
C ALA A 34 18.96 1.18 -14.99
N LEU A 35 19.78 0.84 -16.00
CA LEU A 35 20.35 1.84 -16.90
C LEU A 35 19.29 2.49 -17.80
N MET A 36 18.26 1.75 -18.17
CA MET A 36 17.19 2.22 -19.06
C MET A 36 15.94 2.67 -18.29
N ASP A 37 15.93 2.55 -16.96
CA ASP A 37 14.75 2.67 -16.09
C ASP A 37 13.53 1.91 -16.68
N ARG A 38 13.81 0.73 -17.26
CA ARG A 38 12.79 -0.08 -17.94
C ARG A 38 12.21 -1.09 -16.96
N TRP A 39 10.88 -1.12 -16.91
CA TRP A 39 10.09 -2.03 -16.11
C TRP A 39 9.29 -2.96 -17.01
N THR A 40 9.32 -4.26 -16.71
CA THR A 40 8.53 -5.28 -17.41
C THR A 40 7.65 -6.03 -16.41
N LEU A 41 6.53 -6.57 -16.90
CA LEU A 41 5.56 -7.30 -16.10
C LEU A 41 5.15 -8.55 -16.86
N SER A 42 5.23 -9.70 -16.22
CA SER A 42 4.74 -10.96 -16.76
C SER A 42 3.85 -11.63 -15.72
N TYR A 43 2.57 -11.82 -16.04
CA TYR A 43 1.66 -12.55 -15.18
C TYR A 43 2.01 -14.03 -15.14
N ASP A 44 1.83 -14.63 -13.97
CA ASP A 44 1.97 -16.07 -13.82
C ASP A 44 0.80 -16.78 -14.51
N THR A 45 1.10 -17.78 -15.34
CA THR A 45 0.07 -18.48 -16.12
C THR A 45 -0.91 -19.24 -15.24
N HIS A 46 -0.48 -19.72 -14.07
CA HIS A 46 -1.36 -20.35 -13.11
C HIS A 46 -2.32 -19.34 -12.50
N TRP A 47 -1.84 -18.13 -12.16
CA TRP A 47 -2.71 -17.04 -11.68
C TRP A 47 -3.77 -16.67 -12.70
N VAL A 48 -3.39 -16.43 -13.96
CA VAL A 48 -4.34 -16.04 -15.03
C VAL A 48 -5.43 -17.09 -15.25
N ALA A 49 -5.12 -18.37 -15.01
CA ALA A 49 -6.09 -19.46 -15.15
C ALA A 49 -7.05 -19.61 -13.95
N MET A 50 -6.83 -18.91 -12.83
CA MET A 50 -7.70 -19.01 -11.65
C MET A 50 -9.03 -18.26 -11.85
N PRO A 51 -10.17 -18.82 -11.40
CA PRO A 51 -11.45 -18.12 -11.44
C PRO A 51 -11.49 -16.79 -10.67
N GLU A 52 -10.75 -16.71 -9.57
CA GLU A 52 -10.63 -15.53 -8.71
C GLU A 52 -9.53 -14.54 -9.13
N ALA A 53 -8.88 -14.78 -10.28
CA ALA A 53 -7.78 -13.96 -10.74
C ALA A 53 -8.22 -12.53 -11.05
N PHE A 54 -7.34 -11.59 -10.76
CA PHE A 54 -7.49 -10.18 -11.13
C PHE A 54 -6.15 -9.59 -11.58
N PRO A 55 -6.15 -8.60 -12.50
CA PRO A 55 -4.95 -7.87 -12.88
C PRO A 55 -4.48 -6.95 -11.75
N LEU A 56 -3.23 -6.49 -11.83
CA LEU A 56 -2.65 -5.51 -10.90
C LEU A 56 -3.44 -4.19 -10.89
N SER A 57 -3.82 -3.70 -12.06
CA SER A 57 -4.67 -2.52 -12.24
C SER A 57 -5.34 -2.57 -13.62
N PRO A 58 -6.37 -1.75 -13.88
CA PRO A 58 -6.97 -1.60 -15.21
C PRO A 58 -5.98 -1.23 -16.32
N ALA A 59 -4.89 -0.53 -15.97
CA ALA A 59 -3.82 -0.13 -16.89
C ALA A 59 -2.85 -1.28 -17.22
N LEU A 60 -2.91 -2.37 -16.46
CA LEU A 60 -2.04 -3.55 -16.57
C LEU A 60 -2.92 -4.82 -16.74
N PRO A 61 -3.77 -4.91 -17.78
CA PRO A 61 -4.63 -6.08 -17.99
C PRO A 61 -3.81 -7.36 -18.23
N PHE A 62 -4.40 -8.54 -18.03
CA PHE A 62 -3.72 -9.81 -18.28
C PHE A 62 -3.22 -9.96 -19.72
N GLU A 63 -4.05 -9.54 -20.68
CA GLU A 63 -3.67 -9.45 -22.08
C GLU A 63 -3.14 -8.04 -22.36
N PRO A 64 -1.82 -7.86 -22.52
CA PRO A 64 -1.27 -6.55 -22.83
C PRO A 64 -1.80 -6.07 -24.20
N PRO A 65 -1.97 -4.75 -24.39
CA PRO A 65 -2.25 -4.18 -25.70
C PRO A 65 -1.20 -4.60 -26.75
N THR A 66 -1.53 -4.52 -28.03
CA THR A 66 -0.62 -4.95 -29.13
C THR A 66 0.76 -4.31 -29.07
N ASN A 67 0.85 -3.07 -28.57
CA ASN A 67 2.10 -2.32 -28.43
C ASN A 67 2.76 -2.46 -27.04
N GLY A 68 2.28 -3.40 -26.22
CA GLY A 68 2.65 -3.54 -24.81
C GLY A 68 1.91 -2.57 -23.89
N TYR A 69 2.23 -2.63 -22.60
CA TYR A 69 1.75 -1.65 -21.63
C TYR A 69 2.31 -0.27 -21.92
N ALA A 70 1.58 0.77 -21.52
CA ALA A 70 2.06 2.14 -21.65
C ALA A 70 3.40 2.32 -20.92
N ALA A 71 4.29 3.11 -21.52
CA ALA A 71 5.60 3.39 -20.93
C ALA A 71 5.44 3.96 -19.52
N GLY A 72 6.13 3.33 -18.56
CA GLY A 72 6.08 3.71 -17.15
C GLY A 72 4.85 3.25 -16.36
N ALA A 73 3.85 2.58 -16.97
CA ALA A 73 2.64 2.15 -16.24
C ALA A 73 2.96 1.22 -15.05
N VAL A 74 3.85 0.24 -15.29
CA VAL A 74 4.35 -0.66 -14.23
C VAL A 74 5.05 0.13 -13.11
N LYS A 75 5.91 1.08 -13.48
CA LYS A 75 6.61 1.95 -12.53
C LYS A 75 5.63 2.78 -11.71
N ARG A 76 4.66 3.45 -12.35
CA ARG A 76 3.62 4.27 -11.68
C ARG A 76 2.80 3.43 -10.71
N PHE A 77 2.41 2.21 -11.10
CA PHE A 77 1.68 1.30 -10.22
C PHE A 77 2.47 1.02 -8.94
N VAL A 78 3.75 0.66 -9.07
CA VAL A 78 4.64 0.36 -7.94
C VAL A 78 4.95 1.60 -7.11
N GLU A 79 5.19 2.74 -7.75
CA GLU A 79 5.49 4.03 -7.10
C GLU A 79 4.35 4.48 -6.18
N ASN A 80 3.09 4.34 -6.59
CA ASN A 80 1.93 4.66 -5.75
C ASN A 80 1.78 3.73 -4.52
N LEU A 81 2.51 2.61 -4.45
CA LEU A 81 2.55 1.76 -3.27
C LEU A 81 3.64 2.19 -2.26
N LEU A 82 4.47 3.17 -2.59
CA LEU A 82 5.56 3.60 -1.72
C LEU A 82 5.13 4.71 -0.76
N PRO A 83 5.81 4.85 0.39
CA PRO A 83 5.61 5.99 1.27
C PRO A 83 6.00 7.31 0.58
N GLU A 84 5.47 8.41 1.08
CA GLU A 84 5.75 9.77 0.58
C GLU A 84 6.46 10.62 1.64
N GLY A 85 7.01 11.77 1.20
CA GLY A 85 7.54 12.81 2.10
C GLY A 85 8.55 12.29 3.11
N ARG A 86 8.36 12.64 4.39
CA ARG A 86 9.30 12.27 5.46
C ARG A 86 9.47 10.74 5.57
N ALA A 87 8.41 9.96 5.39
CA ALA A 87 8.48 8.50 5.49
C ALA A 87 9.34 7.89 4.37
N LEU A 88 9.27 8.44 3.15
CA LEU A 88 10.17 8.07 2.05
C LEU A 88 11.63 8.38 2.38
N ASP A 89 11.87 9.55 2.97
CA ASP A 89 13.22 10.00 3.34
C ASP A 89 13.87 9.04 4.34
N ILE A 90 13.12 8.69 5.39
CA ILE A 90 13.55 7.75 6.42
C ILE A 90 13.84 6.38 5.82
N THR A 91 12.97 5.91 4.93
CA THR A 91 13.11 4.62 4.24
C THR A 91 14.41 4.60 3.44
N ALA A 92 14.62 5.60 2.59
CA ALA A 92 15.80 5.71 1.75
C ALA A 92 17.09 5.74 2.57
N THR A 93 17.14 6.52 3.65
CA THR A 93 18.30 6.56 4.55
C THR A 93 18.53 5.24 5.27
N THR A 94 17.47 4.61 5.79
CA THR A 94 17.59 3.35 6.56
C THR A 94 18.10 2.21 5.69
N PHE A 95 17.58 2.09 4.47
CA PHE A 95 18.00 1.05 3.51
C PHE A 95 19.23 1.46 2.69
N ARG A 96 19.74 2.68 2.86
CA ARG A 96 20.91 3.23 2.13
C ARG A 96 20.71 3.22 0.61
N VAL A 97 19.52 3.61 0.17
CA VAL A 97 19.13 3.67 -1.25
C VAL A 97 18.75 5.10 -1.63
N SER A 98 18.77 5.42 -2.92
CA SER A 98 18.23 6.70 -3.40
C SER A 98 16.70 6.71 -3.26
N LYS A 99 16.12 7.86 -2.89
CA LYS A 99 14.67 8.09 -2.88
C LYS A 99 14.03 7.91 -4.26
N SER A 100 14.80 8.10 -5.33
CA SER A 100 14.36 7.89 -6.71
C SER A 100 14.44 6.44 -7.18
N ASN A 101 15.05 5.54 -6.41
CA ASN A 101 15.21 4.14 -6.79
C ASN A 101 14.00 3.31 -6.33
N ILE A 102 12.92 3.42 -7.11
CA ILE A 102 11.62 2.78 -6.85
C ILE A 102 11.77 1.25 -6.70
N TYR A 103 12.61 0.60 -7.51
CA TYR A 103 12.87 -0.83 -7.43
C TYR A 103 13.50 -1.23 -6.09
N ALA A 104 14.53 -0.51 -5.65
CA ALA A 104 15.18 -0.79 -4.38
C ALA A 104 14.24 -0.55 -3.18
N LEU A 105 13.41 0.49 -3.25
CA LEU A 105 12.42 0.81 -2.22
C LEU A 105 11.32 -0.25 -2.11
N ILE A 106 10.73 -0.68 -3.22
CA ILE A 106 9.70 -1.73 -3.18
C ILE A 106 10.29 -3.09 -2.80
N SER A 107 11.53 -3.39 -3.20
CA SER A 107 12.22 -4.61 -2.76
C SER A 107 12.41 -4.63 -1.23
N ALA A 108 12.63 -3.48 -0.60
CA ALA A 108 12.82 -3.36 0.84
C ALA A 108 11.50 -3.33 1.65
N LEU A 109 10.45 -2.68 1.12
CA LEU A 109 9.19 -2.42 1.84
C LEU A 109 8.02 -3.32 1.40
N GLY A 110 8.15 -4.02 0.28
CA GLY A 110 7.03 -4.63 -0.43
C GLY A 110 6.43 -5.87 0.21
N THR A 111 6.92 -6.33 1.37
CA THR A 111 6.42 -7.56 2.00
C THR A 111 5.11 -7.37 2.77
N GLU A 112 4.73 -6.13 3.06
CA GLU A 112 3.43 -5.76 3.64
C GLU A 112 2.97 -4.46 3.00
N THR A 113 2.16 -4.46 1.93
CA THR A 113 1.71 -3.25 1.21
C THR A 113 0.22 -2.95 1.39
N THR A 114 -0.25 -1.85 0.80
CA THR A 114 -1.68 -1.63 0.50
C THR A 114 -2.17 -2.65 -0.54
N GLY A 115 -3.36 -3.21 -0.34
CA GLY A 115 -3.90 -4.24 -1.22
C GLY A 115 -3.34 -5.63 -0.92
N ALA A 116 -3.41 -6.51 -1.92
CA ALA A 116 -3.13 -7.94 -1.75
C ALA A 116 -1.67 -8.32 -1.93
N PHE A 117 -0.91 -7.50 -2.65
CA PHE A 117 0.37 -7.93 -3.18
C PHE A 117 1.51 -7.85 -2.17
N ARG A 118 2.41 -8.81 -2.28
CA ARG A 118 3.71 -8.81 -1.62
C ARG A 118 4.80 -8.98 -2.67
N PHE A 119 5.86 -8.22 -2.53
CA PHE A 119 7.02 -8.27 -3.40
C PHE A 119 8.13 -9.03 -2.68
N TRP A 120 8.67 -10.02 -3.35
CA TRP A 120 9.82 -10.82 -2.92
C TRP A 120 10.84 -10.80 -4.04
N ARG A 121 12.12 -10.92 -3.71
CA ARG A 121 13.09 -11.16 -4.77
C ARG A 121 12.82 -12.54 -5.39
N SER A 122 13.03 -12.71 -6.68
CA SER A 122 12.68 -13.98 -7.35
C SER A 122 13.52 -15.17 -6.86
N ASP A 123 14.64 -14.91 -6.17
CA ASP A 123 15.46 -15.91 -5.47
C ASP A 123 14.99 -16.19 -4.02
N GLU A 124 13.95 -15.50 -3.55
CA GLU A 124 13.38 -15.66 -2.21
C GLU A 124 11.98 -16.30 -2.26
N THR A 125 11.73 -17.22 -1.35
CA THR A 125 10.40 -17.82 -1.16
C THR A 125 9.71 -17.17 0.04
N PRO A 126 8.43 -16.74 -0.06
CA PRO A 126 7.70 -16.24 1.09
C PRO A 126 7.65 -17.29 2.21
N PRO A 127 7.92 -16.91 3.47
CA PRO A 127 7.92 -17.86 4.57
C PRO A 127 6.49 -18.37 4.83
N PRO A 128 6.28 -19.69 4.96
CA PRO A 128 4.95 -20.26 5.18
C PRO A 128 4.45 -20.06 6.61
N VAL A 129 5.36 -19.92 7.58
CA VAL A 129 5.08 -19.77 9.00
C VAL A 129 5.95 -18.66 9.57
N ALA A 130 5.45 -17.95 10.58
CA ALA A 130 6.24 -16.96 11.29
C ALA A 130 7.42 -17.61 12.00
N ALA A 131 8.63 -17.09 11.78
CA ALA A 131 9.85 -17.60 12.41
C ALA A 131 9.93 -17.30 13.92
N LYS A 132 9.17 -16.31 14.39
CA LYS A 132 9.14 -15.82 15.77
C LYS A 132 7.71 -15.48 16.17
N PRO A 133 7.39 -15.50 17.48
CA PRO A 133 6.11 -14.96 17.95
C PRO A 133 5.98 -13.47 17.58
N PRO A 134 4.75 -12.98 17.33
CA PRO A 134 4.53 -11.57 17.03
C PRO A 134 5.08 -10.66 18.13
N ARG A 135 5.76 -9.57 17.74
CA ARG A 135 6.37 -8.60 18.67
C ARG A 135 5.28 -7.65 19.17
N GLU A 136 4.90 -7.79 20.43
CA GLU A 136 3.91 -6.91 21.08
C GLU A 136 4.45 -5.48 21.23
N VAL A 137 3.61 -4.49 20.94
CA VAL A 137 3.85 -3.07 21.21
C VAL A 137 2.99 -2.69 22.40
N THR A 138 3.63 -2.43 23.54
CA THR A 138 2.89 -2.03 24.73
C THR A 138 2.35 -0.60 24.57
N ARG A 139 1.35 -0.26 25.39
CA ARG A 139 0.80 1.10 25.45
C ARG A 139 1.88 2.16 25.71
N ASP A 140 2.81 1.86 26.62
CA ASP A 140 3.88 2.78 27.02
C ASP A 140 4.94 2.92 25.93
N GLU A 141 5.30 1.82 25.26
CA GLU A 141 6.20 1.87 24.09
C GLU A 141 5.60 2.71 22.96
N LEU A 142 4.29 2.54 22.69
CA LEU A 142 3.60 3.33 21.67
C LEU A 142 3.60 4.82 22.04
N ASP A 143 3.24 5.17 23.28
CA ASP A 143 3.25 6.56 23.73
C ASP A 143 4.64 7.20 23.61
N LYS A 144 5.66 6.49 24.09
CA LYS A 144 7.05 6.93 23.99
C LYS A 144 7.46 7.15 22.55
N ARG A 145 7.13 6.20 21.65
CA ARG A 145 7.45 6.37 20.23
C ARG A 145 6.74 7.56 19.61
N ILE A 146 5.48 7.79 19.96
CA ILE A 146 4.75 8.97 19.48
C ILE A 146 5.44 10.22 20.00
N ALA A 147 5.82 10.29 21.27
CA ALA A 147 6.52 11.43 21.86
C ALA A 147 7.85 11.75 21.14
N GLU A 148 8.61 10.72 20.79
CA GLU A 148 9.96 10.81 20.21
C GLU A 148 9.96 10.83 18.68
N ARG A 149 8.79 10.91 18.02
CA ARG A 149 8.66 10.67 16.56
C ARG A 149 9.44 11.63 15.66
N ASP A 150 9.79 12.81 16.18
CA ASP A 150 10.62 13.78 15.48
C ASP A 150 12.11 13.41 15.46
N GLU A 151 12.56 12.58 16.39
CA GLU A 151 13.92 12.04 16.43
C GLU A 151 13.95 10.62 15.83
N ILE A 152 13.02 9.76 16.28
CA ILE A 152 12.92 8.37 15.86
C ILE A 152 11.58 8.17 15.15
N PRO A 153 11.58 7.99 13.83
CA PRO A 153 10.36 7.85 13.07
C PRO A 153 9.37 6.83 13.61
N LEU A 154 8.07 7.14 13.56
CA LEU A 154 7.01 6.24 14.01
C LEU A 154 7.05 4.86 13.33
N ALA A 155 7.52 4.81 12.09
CA ALA A 155 7.65 3.57 11.30
C ALA A 155 8.84 2.68 11.69
N LEU A 156 9.85 3.20 12.39
CA LEU A 156 11.13 2.53 12.61
C LEU A 156 11.13 1.78 13.94
N TRP A 157 10.99 0.46 13.94
CA TRP A 157 10.98 -0.37 15.15
C TRP A 157 12.01 -1.48 15.05
N ASP A 158 12.75 -1.70 16.12
CA ASP A 158 13.77 -2.75 16.22
C ASP A 158 14.79 -2.68 15.07
N GLY A 159 15.16 -1.46 14.65
CA GLY A 159 16.08 -1.20 13.54
C GLY A 159 15.51 -1.43 12.14
N LYS A 160 14.21 -1.73 12.01
CA LYS A 160 13.54 -1.97 10.72
C LYS A 160 12.44 -0.95 10.46
N VAL A 161 12.38 -0.43 9.23
CA VAL A 161 11.22 0.37 8.77
C VAL A 161 10.07 -0.58 8.45
N ARG A 162 8.90 -0.34 9.07
CA ARG A 162 7.73 -1.24 8.99
C ARG A 162 6.51 -0.58 8.31
N MET A 163 6.75 0.41 7.46
CA MET A 163 5.71 1.15 6.75
C MET A 163 5.91 1.06 5.24
N SER A 164 4.82 0.81 4.53
CA SER A 164 4.72 0.83 3.07
C SER A 164 3.46 1.56 2.57
N ILE A 165 2.70 2.22 3.46
CA ILE A 165 1.44 2.86 3.06
C ILE A 165 1.71 4.31 2.66
N ALA A 166 1.26 4.69 1.47
CA ALA A 166 1.29 6.04 0.92
C ALA A 166 0.59 7.08 1.82
N GLY A 167 0.84 8.36 1.54
CA GLY A 167 0.30 9.52 2.24
C GLY A 167 1.22 10.13 3.30
N VAL A 168 1.01 11.42 3.55
CA VAL A 168 1.97 12.30 4.26
C VAL A 168 1.95 12.17 5.79
N GLN A 169 0.84 11.75 6.39
CA GLN A 169 0.72 11.67 7.85
C GLN A 169 1.49 10.46 8.43
N ASP A 170 2.12 10.66 9.59
CA ASP A 170 2.69 9.58 10.41
C ASP A 170 1.63 8.51 10.67
N LYS A 171 1.96 7.27 10.33
CA LYS A 171 1.09 6.13 10.57
C LYS A 171 1.88 4.90 10.97
N MET A 172 1.19 3.87 11.43
CA MET A 172 1.80 2.60 11.78
C MET A 172 0.84 1.47 11.47
N MET A 173 1.35 0.41 10.85
CA MET A 173 0.57 -0.79 10.56
C MET A 173 0.76 -1.79 11.70
N VAL A 174 -0.34 -2.29 12.24
CA VAL A 174 -0.34 -3.24 13.35
C VAL A 174 -1.34 -4.36 13.12
N TRP A 175 -1.10 -5.49 13.78
CA TRP A 175 -2.12 -6.48 14.02
C TRP A 175 -2.70 -6.27 15.43
N LEU A 176 -4.03 -6.30 15.53
CA LEU A 176 -4.76 -6.35 16.80
C LEU A 176 -5.28 -7.77 17.01
N ASP A 177 -4.95 -8.39 18.15
CA ASP A 177 -5.39 -9.76 18.45
C ASP A 177 -6.90 -9.84 18.79
N ARG A 178 -7.46 -8.76 19.34
CA ARG A 178 -8.89 -8.54 19.61
C ARG A 178 -9.17 -7.04 19.71
N PRO A 179 -10.43 -6.60 19.84
CA PRO A 179 -10.76 -5.18 20.05
C PRO A 179 -10.01 -4.59 21.26
N LEU A 180 -9.56 -3.34 21.14
CA LEU A 180 -8.82 -2.66 22.20
C LEU A 180 -9.66 -2.44 23.47
N ASP A 181 -10.97 -2.25 23.32
CA ASP A 181 -11.91 -2.11 24.44
C ASP A 181 -12.06 -3.42 25.24
N ASP A 182 -11.72 -4.56 24.62
CA ASP A 182 -11.70 -5.89 25.24
C ASP A 182 -10.31 -6.29 25.74
N GLY A 183 -9.41 -5.32 25.96
CA GLY A 183 -8.04 -5.55 26.41
C GLY A 183 -7.12 -6.08 25.30
N GLY A 184 -7.41 -5.76 24.04
CA GLY A 184 -6.58 -6.17 22.91
C GLY A 184 -5.17 -5.60 22.91
N ARG A 185 -4.27 -6.35 22.27
CA ARG A 185 -2.84 -6.04 22.21
C ARG A 185 -2.43 -5.73 20.78
N LEU A 186 -1.47 -4.83 20.66
CA LEU A 186 -0.92 -4.36 19.41
C LEU A 186 0.34 -5.17 19.09
N PHE A 187 0.48 -5.60 17.85
CA PHE A 187 1.67 -6.33 17.41
C PHE A 187 2.25 -5.74 16.14
N LEU A 188 3.58 -5.67 16.08
CA LEU A 188 4.30 -5.46 14.84
C LEU A 188 4.10 -6.66 13.93
N VAL A 189 4.02 -6.40 12.64
CA VAL A 189 3.82 -7.43 11.63
C VAL A 189 5.11 -7.71 10.88
N GLU A 190 5.40 -8.99 10.71
CA GLU A 190 6.40 -9.53 9.79
C GLU A 190 5.76 -10.69 9.03
N PRO A 191 6.10 -10.92 7.75
CA PRO A 191 5.58 -12.05 7.00
C PRO A 191 5.74 -13.37 7.79
N PRO A 192 4.71 -14.24 7.77
CA PRO A 192 3.49 -14.16 6.98
C PRO A 192 2.35 -13.32 7.61
N LEU A 193 2.52 -12.79 8.84
CA LEU A 193 1.49 -11.98 9.51
C LEU A 193 1.21 -10.70 8.71
N ALA A 194 -0.07 -10.36 8.56
CA ALA A 194 -0.51 -9.14 7.92
C ALA A 194 -1.03 -8.15 8.95
N SER A 195 -0.86 -6.86 8.67
CA SER A 195 -1.53 -5.83 9.48
C SER A 195 -3.03 -5.86 9.26
N THR A 196 -3.80 -5.55 10.31
CA THR A 196 -5.26 -5.45 10.25
C THR A 196 -5.75 -4.04 10.56
N HIS A 197 -4.90 -3.20 11.14
CA HIS A 197 -5.23 -1.83 11.51
C HIS A 197 -4.09 -0.87 11.16
N ILE A 198 -4.48 0.39 10.91
CA ILE A 198 -3.58 1.52 10.74
C ILE A 198 -3.79 2.44 11.94
N LEU A 199 -2.71 2.71 12.67
CA LEU A 199 -2.67 3.70 13.73
C LEU A 199 -2.25 5.04 13.15
N LYS A 200 -2.99 6.10 13.48
CA LYS A 200 -2.67 7.47 13.10
C LYS A 200 -2.68 8.36 14.35
N PRO A 201 -1.53 8.71 14.92
CA PRO A 201 -1.48 9.69 16.00
C PRO A 201 -1.74 11.10 15.47
N ASP A 202 -1.95 12.05 16.39
CA ASP A 202 -1.95 13.47 16.03
C ASP A 202 -0.60 13.86 15.39
N PRO A 203 -0.62 14.67 14.32
CA PRO A 203 0.61 15.13 13.68
C PRO A 203 1.45 15.94 14.67
N ALA A 204 2.78 15.89 14.52
CA ALA A 204 3.69 16.71 15.36
C ALA A 204 3.51 18.22 15.11
N ARG A 205 3.05 18.59 13.91
CA ARG A 205 2.87 19.98 13.50
C ARG A 205 1.68 20.62 14.21
N HIS A 206 1.95 21.71 14.93
CA HIS A 206 0.94 22.51 15.61
C HIS A 206 -0.11 23.17 14.71
N ALA A 207 0.13 23.26 13.40
CA ALA A 207 -0.80 23.88 12.45
C ALA A 207 -2.11 23.07 12.24
N THR A 208 -2.11 21.79 12.58
CA THR A 208 -3.26 20.89 12.42
C THR A 208 -3.51 20.11 13.72
N PRO A 209 -3.87 20.78 14.83
CA PRO A 209 -4.09 20.11 16.10
C PRO A 209 -5.38 19.27 16.05
N HIS A 210 -5.46 18.23 16.89
CA HIS A 210 -6.65 17.41 17.10
C HIS A 210 -7.14 16.65 15.85
N LEU A 211 -6.24 16.32 14.93
CA LEU A 211 -6.58 15.61 13.69
C LEU A 211 -7.19 14.23 13.97
N VAL A 212 -6.77 13.55 15.05
CA VAL A 212 -7.38 12.27 15.48
C VAL A 212 -8.86 12.43 15.79
N VAL A 213 -9.23 13.47 16.55
CA VAL A 213 -10.63 13.71 16.92
C VAL A 213 -11.43 14.15 15.70
N ASN A 214 -10.85 14.98 14.83
CA ASN A 214 -11.47 15.41 13.59
C ASN A 214 -11.78 14.21 12.67
N GLU A 215 -10.79 13.38 12.38
CA GLU A 215 -10.98 12.21 11.51
C GLU A 215 -11.97 11.22 12.14
N HIS A 216 -11.89 10.97 13.45
CA HIS A 216 -12.89 10.13 14.14
C HIS A 216 -14.31 10.70 14.00
N PHE A 217 -14.50 12.01 14.18
CA PHE A 217 -15.81 12.66 14.02
C PHE A 217 -16.35 12.49 12.60
N CYS A 218 -15.55 12.83 11.59
CA CYS A 218 -15.95 12.75 10.18
C CYS A 218 -16.32 11.32 9.78
N MET A 219 -15.49 10.34 10.15
CA MET A 219 -15.72 8.92 9.85
C MET A 219 -16.95 8.39 10.60
N SER A 220 -17.15 8.77 11.86
CA SER A 220 -18.34 8.41 12.64
C SER A 220 -19.62 9.00 12.05
N LEU A 221 -19.56 10.25 11.59
CA LEU A 221 -20.68 10.91 10.92
C LEU A 221 -21.02 10.20 9.61
N ALA A 222 -20.01 9.93 8.76
CA ALA A 222 -20.19 9.19 7.51
C ALA A 222 -20.83 7.81 7.74
N ARG A 223 -20.38 7.06 8.77
CA ARG A 223 -20.97 5.77 9.16
C ARG A 223 -22.44 5.92 9.59
N ARG A 224 -22.77 6.95 10.38
CA ARG A 224 -24.17 7.25 10.79
C ARG A 224 -25.05 7.65 9.61
N MET A 225 -24.47 8.29 8.60
CA MET A 225 -25.12 8.58 7.31
C MET A 225 -25.21 7.35 6.39
N LYS A 226 -24.74 6.18 6.84
CA LYS A 226 -24.73 4.90 6.10
C LYS A 226 -23.82 4.91 4.86
N LEU A 227 -22.84 5.81 4.82
CA LEU A 227 -21.80 5.78 3.78
C LEU A 227 -20.84 4.61 4.03
N PRO A 228 -20.31 3.97 2.97
CA PRO A 228 -19.32 2.91 3.10
C PRO A 228 -17.99 3.50 3.54
N VAL A 229 -17.68 3.37 4.82
CA VAL A 229 -16.51 3.97 5.45
C VAL A 229 -15.80 2.96 6.33
N ALA A 230 -14.47 3.07 6.44
CA ALA A 230 -13.70 2.21 7.33
C ALA A 230 -14.14 2.39 8.80
N GLU A 231 -14.10 1.29 9.55
CA GLU A 231 -14.34 1.34 10.98
C GLU A 231 -13.17 2.04 11.69
N VAL A 232 -13.50 2.99 12.56
CA VAL A 232 -12.53 3.74 13.35
C VAL A 232 -12.89 3.74 14.83
N SER A 233 -11.88 3.80 15.68
CA SER A 233 -11.99 4.07 17.10
C SER A 233 -10.82 4.95 17.57
N ILE A 234 -10.89 5.47 18.79
CA ILE A 234 -9.80 6.21 19.41
C ILE A 234 -9.16 5.34 20.49
N TYR A 235 -7.89 5.02 20.31
CA TYR A 235 -7.05 4.46 21.36
C TYR A 235 -6.32 5.58 22.09
N ARG A 236 -6.28 5.49 23.42
CA ARG A 236 -5.57 6.45 24.27
C ARG A 236 -4.30 5.82 24.79
N SER A 237 -3.19 5.98 24.08
CA SER A 237 -1.86 5.60 24.58
C SER A 237 -1.27 6.75 25.39
N PRO A 238 -1.89 7.22 26.48
CA PRO A 238 -1.96 8.65 26.83
C PRO A 238 -2.28 9.69 25.74
N ARG A 239 -1.51 9.75 24.65
CA ARG A 239 -1.84 10.57 23.48
C ARG A 239 -2.96 9.92 22.65
N PRO A 240 -3.83 10.71 21.99
CA PRO A 240 -4.88 10.16 21.15
C PRO A 240 -4.28 9.54 19.87
N VAL A 241 -4.76 8.35 19.54
CA VAL A 241 -4.40 7.62 18.31
C VAL A 241 -5.67 7.16 17.64
N LEU A 242 -5.88 7.54 16.38
CA LEU A 242 -6.95 6.97 15.58
C LEU A 242 -6.56 5.55 15.19
N VAL A 243 -7.44 4.60 15.44
CA VAL A 243 -7.29 3.21 15.03
C VAL A 243 -8.25 2.98 13.88
N VAL A 244 -7.71 2.74 12.69
CA VAL A 244 -8.50 2.51 11.47
C VAL A 244 -8.41 1.03 11.11
N ARG A 245 -9.53 0.33 11.06
CA ARG A 245 -9.59 -1.05 10.57
C ARG A 245 -9.36 -1.06 9.07
N ARG A 246 -8.39 -1.84 8.61
CA ARG A 246 -8.10 -2.02 7.19
C ARG A 246 -9.25 -2.76 6.51
N PHE A 247 -9.80 -2.16 5.46
CA PHE A 247 -10.85 -2.77 4.65
C PHE A 247 -10.30 -3.71 3.56
N ASP A 248 -8.99 -3.67 3.31
CA ASP A 248 -8.30 -4.57 2.38
C ASP A 248 -7.75 -5.83 3.07
N ARG A 249 -8.32 -6.18 4.23
CA ARG A 249 -7.91 -7.30 5.09
C ARG A 249 -9.14 -7.98 5.67
N VAL A 250 -9.20 -9.30 5.50
CA VAL A 250 -10.23 -10.16 6.09
C VAL A 250 -9.54 -11.14 7.03
N VAL A 251 -9.81 -10.99 8.33
CA VAL A 251 -9.34 -11.93 9.34
C VAL A 251 -10.18 -13.19 9.23
N GLU A 252 -9.54 -14.32 8.96
CA GLU A 252 -10.17 -15.63 8.89
C GLU A 252 -10.11 -16.32 10.26
N SER A 253 -11.10 -17.16 10.54
CA SER A 253 -11.22 -17.83 11.84
C SER A 253 -9.93 -18.57 12.19
N SER A 254 -9.39 -18.28 13.37
CA SER A 254 -8.27 -19.02 13.93
C SER A 254 -8.77 -20.39 14.36
N ASN A 255 -8.62 -21.42 13.52
CA ASN A 255 -8.90 -22.83 13.84
C ASN A 255 -7.92 -23.37 14.91
N GLY A 256 -7.87 -22.75 16.09
CA GLY A 256 -6.91 -23.05 17.16
C GLY A 256 -5.50 -22.50 16.97
N ALA A 257 -5.23 -21.79 15.87
CA ALA A 257 -3.94 -21.14 15.64
C ALA A 257 -3.73 -19.93 16.57
N ALA A 258 -2.51 -19.76 17.10
CA ALA A 258 -2.16 -18.62 17.96
C ALA A 258 -2.22 -17.26 17.24
N VAL A 259 -2.16 -17.26 15.90
CA VAL A 259 -2.21 -16.09 15.04
C VAL A 259 -3.25 -16.38 13.93
N PRO A 260 -4.20 -15.48 13.65
CA PRO A 260 -5.22 -15.72 12.64
C PRO A 260 -4.62 -15.64 11.24
N ALA A 261 -5.18 -16.44 10.33
CA ALA A 261 -4.95 -16.23 8.91
C ALA A 261 -5.63 -14.92 8.49
N VAL A 262 -4.95 -14.13 7.65
CA VAL A 262 -5.49 -12.88 7.12
C VAL A 262 -5.46 -12.93 5.61
N ARG A 263 -6.63 -13.02 5.00
CA ARG A 263 -6.79 -12.90 3.56
C ARG A 263 -6.72 -11.43 3.17
N ARG A 264 -5.85 -11.11 2.22
CA ARG A 264 -5.67 -9.76 1.71
C ARG A 264 -6.56 -9.56 0.50
N LEU A 265 -7.27 -8.44 0.48
CA LEU A 265 -8.08 -8.04 -0.67
C LEU A 265 -7.28 -7.08 -1.52
N HIS A 266 -7.34 -7.25 -2.84
CA HIS A 266 -6.67 -6.31 -3.72
C HIS A 266 -7.47 -5.02 -3.81
N ILE A 267 -6.79 -3.91 -3.63
CA ILE A 267 -7.33 -2.56 -3.77
C ILE A 267 -6.27 -1.73 -4.48
N ILE A 268 -6.74 -0.72 -5.19
CA ILE A 268 -5.92 0.31 -5.82
C ILE A 268 -6.55 1.67 -5.53
N ASP A 269 -5.75 2.72 -5.54
CA ASP A 269 -6.27 4.09 -5.44
C ASP A 269 -6.68 4.63 -6.82
N ALA A 270 -7.21 5.86 -6.82
CA ALA A 270 -7.64 6.54 -8.04
C ALA A 270 -6.49 6.83 -9.01
N CYS A 271 -5.27 7.13 -8.51
CA CYS A 271 -4.10 7.32 -9.38
C CYS A 271 -3.76 6.02 -10.11
N GLN A 272 -3.68 4.91 -9.39
CA GLN A 272 -3.41 3.60 -9.95
C GLN A 272 -4.51 3.12 -10.91
N ALA A 273 -5.79 3.40 -10.60
CA ALA A 273 -6.91 3.09 -11.48
C ALA A 273 -6.89 3.90 -12.80
N SER A 274 -6.35 5.12 -12.77
CA SER A 274 -6.25 6.03 -13.91
C SER A 274 -4.86 6.06 -14.57
N ASP A 275 -3.95 5.16 -14.18
CA ASP A 275 -2.57 5.11 -14.65
C ASP A 275 -1.78 6.43 -14.45
N LEU A 276 -2.04 7.12 -13.35
CA LEU A 276 -1.36 8.36 -12.98
C LEU A 276 -0.30 8.11 -11.89
N PRO A 277 0.82 8.85 -11.91
CA PRO A 277 1.82 8.78 -10.84
C PRO A 277 1.30 9.46 -9.55
N GLU A 278 1.96 9.20 -8.42
CA GLU A 278 1.60 9.77 -7.11
C GLU A 278 1.52 11.31 -7.14
N SER A 279 2.40 11.96 -7.91
CA SER A 279 2.45 13.41 -8.04
C SER A 279 1.21 14.04 -8.68
N PHE A 280 0.33 13.22 -9.27
CA PHE A 280 -0.91 13.63 -9.93
C PHE A 280 -2.15 13.42 -9.03
N LYS A 281 -1.97 13.08 -7.75
CA LYS A 281 -3.09 12.87 -6.80
C LYS A 281 -3.99 14.09 -6.60
N TYR A 282 -3.46 15.30 -6.81
CA TYR A 282 -4.24 16.53 -6.83
C TYR A 282 -4.56 16.89 -8.26
N GLU A 283 -5.81 17.30 -8.53
CA GLU A 283 -6.22 17.81 -9.83
C GLU A 283 -5.22 18.87 -10.36
N ARG A 284 -4.86 19.84 -9.52
CA ARG A 284 -3.73 20.76 -9.76
C ARG A 284 -2.40 20.07 -9.42
N ASN A 285 -1.99 19.13 -10.26
CA ASN A 285 -0.83 18.26 -10.09
C ASN A 285 0.49 19.03 -9.94
N LEU A 286 0.62 20.20 -10.58
CA LEU A 286 1.81 21.04 -10.49
C LEU A 286 1.78 22.04 -9.32
N GLY A 287 0.74 22.00 -8.48
CA GLY A 287 0.61 22.82 -7.28
C GLY A 287 -0.27 24.07 -7.47
N SER A 288 -0.31 24.91 -6.44
CA SER A 288 -1.19 26.10 -6.38
C SER A 288 -0.49 27.43 -6.70
N GLY A 289 0.76 27.39 -7.15
CA GLY A 289 1.51 28.59 -7.54
C GLY A 289 0.87 29.27 -8.76
N GLU A 290 0.90 30.60 -8.80
CA GLU A 290 0.22 31.38 -9.84
C GLU A 290 0.59 30.98 -11.28
N HIS A 291 1.85 30.60 -11.52
CA HIS A 291 2.38 30.19 -12.83
C HIS A 291 1.91 28.80 -13.30
N VAL A 292 1.27 28.00 -12.43
CA VAL A 292 0.84 26.63 -12.72
C VAL A 292 -0.59 26.31 -12.26
N ARG A 293 -1.28 27.25 -11.58
CA ARG A 293 -2.58 27.02 -10.93
C ARG A 293 -3.71 26.57 -11.88
N ASP A 294 -3.56 26.85 -13.17
CA ASP A 294 -4.56 26.51 -14.19
C ASP A 294 -4.27 25.16 -14.87
N ILE A 295 -3.13 24.53 -14.57
CA ILE A 295 -2.78 23.18 -15.04
C ILE A 295 -3.50 22.15 -14.14
N ARG A 296 -4.38 21.35 -14.76
CA ARG A 296 -5.32 20.45 -14.09
C ARG A 296 -5.28 19.05 -14.69
N GLU A 297 -4.12 18.42 -14.68
CA GLU A 297 -3.90 17.11 -15.32
C GLU A 297 -3.98 15.94 -14.33
N GLY A 298 -4.10 16.22 -13.03
CA GLY A 298 -4.20 15.19 -12.01
C GLY A 298 -5.59 14.58 -11.88
N VAL A 299 -5.80 13.82 -10.80
CA VAL A 299 -7.08 13.18 -10.51
C VAL A 299 -8.16 14.23 -10.24
N SER A 300 -9.00 14.47 -11.24
CA SER A 300 -10.20 15.31 -11.17
C SER A 300 -11.45 14.46 -10.91
N PHE A 301 -12.59 15.08 -10.64
CA PHE A 301 -13.86 14.36 -10.59
C PHE A 301 -14.16 13.67 -11.92
N GLU A 302 -13.90 14.30 -13.07
CA GLU A 302 -14.12 13.67 -14.38
C GLU A 302 -13.31 12.37 -14.53
N VAL A 303 -12.04 12.38 -14.11
CA VAL A 303 -11.19 11.18 -14.09
C VAL A 303 -11.77 10.11 -13.16
N LEU A 304 -12.18 10.47 -11.94
CA LEU A 304 -12.81 9.54 -10.99
C LEU A 304 -14.09 8.90 -11.55
N PHE A 305 -14.96 9.70 -12.17
CA PHE A 305 -16.20 9.20 -12.77
C PHE A 305 -15.95 8.37 -14.03
N GLN A 306 -14.82 8.54 -14.72
CA GLN A 306 -14.41 7.64 -15.82
C GLN A 306 -14.00 6.25 -15.29
N CYS A 307 -13.36 6.16 -14.12
CA CYS A 307 -13.01 4.87 -13.50
C CYS A 307 -14.25 4.00 -13.20
N VAL A 308 -15.44 4.57 -13.08
CA VAL A 308 -16.72 3.84 -12.95
C VAL A 308 -16.88 2.79 -14.06
N GLU A 309 -16.47 3.10 -15.28
CA GLU A 309 -16.63 2.20 -16.44
C GLU A 309 -15.83 0.91 -16.28
N GLN A 310 -14.82 0.91 -15.41
CA GLN A 310 -13.97 -0.23 -15.07
C GLN A 310 -14.56 -1.08 -13.93
N THR A 311 -15.65 -0.64 -13.29
CA THR A 311 -16.24 -1.34 -12.14
C THR A 311 -17.28 -2.38 -12.55
N VAL A 312 -17.39 -3.45 -11.75
CA VAL A 312 -18.35 -4.55 -11.98
C VAL A 312 -19.80 -4.06 -11.92
N ASN A 313 -20.12 -3.16 -10.97
CA ASN A 313 -21.45 -2.58 -10.82
C ASN A 313 -21.42 -1.06 -11.00
N LYS A 314 -21.52 -0.62 -12.26
CA LYS A 314 -21.46 0.78 -12.65
C LYS A 314 -22.52 1.63 -11.95
N ALA A 315 -23.74 1.12 -11.76
CA ALA A 315 -24.84 1.87 -11.16
C ALA A 315 -24.59 2.15 -9.66
N VAL A 316 -24.17 1.14 -8.91
CA VAL A 316 -23.84 1.30 -7.48
C VAL A 316 -22.63 2.21 -7.30
N THR A 317 -21.59 2.06 -8.13
CA THR A 317 -20.40 2.93 -8.07
C THR A 317 -20.78 4.39 -8.35
N ARG A 318 -21.59 4.68 -9.38
CA ARG A 318 -22.06 6.05 -9.69
C ARG A 318 -22.86 6.71 -8.57
N MET A 319 -23.62 5.93 -7.80
CA MET A 319 -24.38 6.47 -6.67
C MET A 319 -23.52 6.72 -5.43
N THR A 320 -22.35 6.09 -5.37
CA THR A 320 -21.44 6.16 -4.21
C THR A 320 -20.40 7.27 -4.36
N LEU A 321 -19.99 7.60 -5.59
CA LEU A 321 -19.13 8.74 -5.94
C LEU A 321 -19.92 10.05 -6.00
#